data_AF-A0A3N4Q1A6-F1
#
_entry.id   AF-A0A3N4Q1A6-F1
#
_cell.length_a   1.000
_cell.length_b   1.000
_cell.length_c   1.000
_cell.angle_alpha   90.00
_cell.angle_beta   90.00
_cell.angle_gamma   90.00
#
_symmetry.space_group_name_H-M   'P 1'
#
loop_
_entity.id
_entity.type
_entity.pdbx_description
1 polymer ?
#
loop_
_entity_poly.entity_id
_entity_poly.type
_entity_poly.pdbx_seq_one_letter_code
_entity_poly.pdbx_strand_id
1 'polypeptide(L)'
;MIGKIIIGKSFKGCISYCLSPKQGQAERAEVIHYNNCYGDKNELIRQFEELREHNPKLGKPVIHVILSLAPGDKVRPGLKEAIAQECAENLGFADCQYLAISHNDTQHQHIHIIGNRVRYNGKTVSDSNNYRQIVRFCRKMEQKYNLTKVLNPRRYLSSVNQLIPREDQRKNILKRAISRALQEAKDLNSFLSLMKSSGYTVDKGRGIAFIDAQKVRTKGSEIGYSLQNIQETIERLNNRQIISPRQYRGIRI
;
A
#
# COMPACT_ATOMS: atom_id res chain seq x y z
N MET A 1 -3.00 -6.14 -9.92
CA MET A 1 -2.78 -6.77 -8.59
C MET A 1 -1.32 -6.71 -8.10
N ILE A 2 -1.11 -6.40 -6.81
CA ILE A 2 0.18 -6.44 -6.10
C ILE A 2 0.10 -7.41 -4.92
N GLY A 3 1.06 -8.32 -4.79
CA GLY A 3 1.17 -9.25 -3.68
C GLY A 3 2.28 -8.87 -2.69
N LYS A 4 2.01 -9.07 -1.41
CA LYS A 4 2.99 -8.95 -0.31
C LYS A 4 2.87 -10.16 0.61
N ILE A 5 4.00 -10.70 1.05
CA ILE A 5 4.05 -11.78 2.04
C ILE A 5 4.79 -11.28 3.27
N ILE A 6 4.25 -11.56 4.45
CA ILE A 6 4.83 -11.29 5.76
C ILE A 6 4.95 -12.60 6.51
N ILE A 7 6.14 -12.88 7.04
CA ILE A 7 6.39 -14.03 7.90
C ILE A 7 6.42 -13.54 9.34
N GLY A 8 5.40 -13.91 10.11
CA GLY A 8 5.04 -13.31 11.40
C GLY A 8 5.22 -14.26 12.58
N LYS A 9 5.23 -13.67 13.80
CA LYS A 9 5.45 -14.38 15.06
C LYS A 9 4.17 -14.77 15.81
N SER A 10 3.05 -14.09 15.58
CA SER A 10 1.85 -14.18 16.43
C SER A 10 0.57 -14.25 15.59
N PHE A 11 -0.21 -15.31 15.79
CA PHE A 11 -1.54 -15.42 15.17
C PHE A 11 -2.51 -14.44 15.82
N LYS A 12 -2.47 -14.29 17.15
CA LYS A 12 -3.26 -13.28 17.86
C LYS A 12 -3.13 -11.89 17.25
N GLY A 13 -1.90 -11.42 17.03
CA GLY A 13 -1.65 -10.11 16.43
C GLY A 13 -2.17 -10.00 14.99
N CYS A 14 -1.88 -11.02 14.15
CA CYS A 14 -2.25 -11.01 12.74
C CYS A 14 -3.77 -11.12 12.51
N ILE A 15 -4.42 -12.08 13.15
CA ILE A 15 -5.87 -12.32 13.06
C ILE A 15 -6.63 -11.14 13.64
N SER A 16 -6.22 -10.62 14.82
CA SER A 16 -6.89 -9.45 15.41
C SER A 16 -6.78 -8.22 14.51
N TYR A 17 -5.62 -8.00 13.88
CA TYR A 17 -5.44 -6.89 12.95
C TYR A 17 -6.36 -7.01 11.72
N CYS A 18 -6.57 -8.22 11.22
CA CYS A 18 -7.37 -8.43 10.01
C CYS A 18 -8.88 -8.48 10.30
N LEU A 19 -9.32 -8.96 11.46
CA LEU A 19 -10.75 -9.12 11.77
C LEU A 19 -11.33 -7.98 12.61
N SER A 20 -10.51 -7.23 13.35
CA SER A 20 -11.05 -6.16 14.20
C SER A 20 -11.30 -4.89 13.39
N PRO A 21 -12.45 -4.22 13.58
CA PRO A 21 -12.67 -2.91 13.00
C PRO A 21 -11.63 -1.93 13.55
N LYS A 22 -11.16 -1.02 12.69
CA LYS A 22 -10.39 0.14 13.17
C LYS A 22 -11.31 1.03 14.00
N GLN A 23 -10.79 1.65 15.06
CA GLN A 23 -11.56 2.50 15.95
C GLN A 23 -12.37 3.55 15.17
N GLY A 24 -13.68 3.63 15.45
CA GLY A 24 -14.62 4.56 14.80
C GLY A 24 -15.08 4.17 13.39
N GLN A 25 -14.89 2.91 12.96
CA GLN A 25 -15.22 2.47 11.61
C GLN A 25 -16.08 1.19 11.64
N ALA A 26 -17.08 1.10 10.75
CA ALA A 26 -17.95 -0.08 10.62
C ALA A 26 -17.17 -1.35 10.27
N GLU A 27 -17.79 -2.52 10.45
CA GLU A 27 -17.24 -3.82 10.02
C GLU A 27 -16.83 -3.79 8.55
N ARG A 28 -15.60 -4.23 8.29
CA ARG A 28 -14.88 -4.07 7.00
C ARG A 28 -14.26 -5.34 6.48
N ALA A 29 -14.28 -6.37 7.32
CA ALA A 29 -13.61 -7.62 7.11
C ALA A 29 -14.67 -8.70 6.99
N GLU A 30 -14.67 -9.35 5.84
CA GLU A 30 -15.50 -10.51 5.59
C GLU A 30 -14.57 -11.71 5.47
N VAL A 31 -14.76 -12.74 6.29
CA VAL A 31 -14.06 -14.01 6.07
C VAL A 31 -14.71 -14.67 4.87
N ILE A 32 -13.95 -14.83 3.80
CA ILE A 32 -14.42 -15.38 2.52
C ILE A 32 -14.02 -16.84 2.33
N HIS A 33 -13.16 -17.37 3.19
CA HIS A 33 -12.74 -18.77 3.13
C HIS A 33 -12.16 -19.24 4.47
N TYR A 34 -12.48 -20.49 4.80
CA TYR A 34 -11.88 -21.24 5.90
C TYR A 34 -11.32 -22.55 5.37
N ASN A 35 -10.09 -22.88 5.77
CA ASN A 35 -9.48 -24.18 5.50
C ASN A 35 -8.93 -24.76 6.79
N ASN A 36 -9.51 -25.90 7.23
CA ASN A 36 -9.17 -26.57 8.48
C ASN A 36 -9.22 -25.66 9.74
N CYS A 37 -10.13 -24.70 9.73
CA CYS A 37 -10.44 -23.82 10.86
C CYS A 37 -11.89 -23.33 10.73
N TYR A 38 -12.43 -22.75 11.80
CA TYR A 38 -13.80 -22.20 11.82
C TYR A 38 -13.98 -21.27 13.03
N GLY A 39 -15.14 -20.63 13.12
CA GLY A 39 -15.54 -19.88 14.31
C GLY A 39 -15.12 -18.41 14.31
N ASP A 40 -15.26 -17.79 15.47
CA ASP A 40 -14.98 -16.37 15.68
C ASP A 40 -13.48 -16.07 15.80
N LYS A 41 -13.16 -14.78 15.97
CA LYS A 41 -11.77 -14.31 16.11
C LYS A 41 -10.99 -15.04 17.20
N ASN A 42 -11.58 -15.24 18.38
CA ASN A 42 -10.90 -15.86 19.52
C ASN A 42 -10.74 -17.36 19.31
N GLU A 43 -11.76 -18.01 18.75
CA GLU A 43 -11.72 -19.43 18.39
C GLU A 43 -10.65 -19.72 17.33
N LEU A 44 -10.54 -18.86 16.32
CA LEU A 44 -9.49 -18.95 15.29
C LEU A 44 -8.10 -18.78 15.89
N ILE A 45 -7.91 -17.78 16.76
CA ILE A 45 -6.62 -17.57 17.43
C ILE A 45 -6.22 -18.82 18.23
N ARG A 46 -7.16 -19.39 19.00
CA ARG A 46 -6.92 -20.61 19.76
C ARG A 46 -6.51 -21.77 18.86
N GLN A 47 -7.29 -22.06 17.81
CA GLN A 47 -7.01 -23.15 16.87
C GLN A 47 -5.63 -23.02 16.18
N PHE A 48 -5.25 -21.80 15.78
CA PHE A 48 -3.97 -21.58 15.12
C PHE A 48 -2.77 -21.70 16.07
N GLU A 49 -2.90 -21.24 17.32
CA GLU A 49 -1.85 -21.43 18.33
C GLU A 49 -1.74 -22.90 18.75
N GLU A 50 -2.84 -23.66 18.82
CA GLU A 50 -2.80 -25.11 19.10
C GLU A 50 -2.03 -25.89 18.02
N LEU A 51 -2.29 -25.63 16.73
CA LEU A 51 -1.55 -26.29 15.65
C LEU A 51 -0.08 -25.87 15.63
N ARG A 52 0.23 -24.61 15.97
CA ARG A 52 1.62 -24.12 16.06
C ARG A 52 2.48 -24.96 17.02
N GLU A 53 1.91 -25.46 18.12
CA GLU A 53 2.63 -26.26 19.12
C GLU A 53 3.15 -27.61 18.59
N HIS A 54 2.75 -28.04 17.39
CA HIS A 54 3.35 -29.19 16.72
C HIS A 54 4.79 -28.92 16.25
N ASN A 55 5.22 -27.66 16.26
CA ASN A 55 6.62 -27.27 16.05
C ASN A 55 6.98 -26.02 16.89
N PRO A 56 7.21 -26.18 18.20
CA PRO A 56 7.42 -25.06 19.12
C PRO A 56 8.72 -24.31 18.86
N LYS A 57 9.67 -24.93 18.13
CA LYS A 57 10.96 -24.32 17.75
C LYS A 57 10.82 -23.32 16.59
N LEU A 58 9.70 -23.32 15.87
CA LEU A 58 9.49 -22.39 14.76
C LEU A 58 9.15 -20.98 15.26
N GLY A 59 10.15 -20.09 15.26
CA GLY A 59 9.99 -18.73 15.77
C GLY A 59 9.04 -17.81 14.97
N LYS A 60 8.69 -18.16 13.72
CA LYS A 60 7.77 -17.39 12.87
C LYS A 60 6.77 -18.31 12.14
N PRO A 61 5.70 -18.75 12.82
CA PRO A 61 4.76 -19.72 12.28
C PRO A 61 3.72 -19.11 11.34
N VAL A 62 3.55 -17.80 11.32
CA VAL A 62 2.50 -17.15 10.53
C VAL A 62 3.01 -16.87 9.12
N ILE A 63 2.26 -17.29 8.10
CA ILE A 63 2.35 -16.72 6.75
C ILE A 63 1.14 -15.82 6.52
N HIS A 64 1.39 -14.53 6.28
CA HIS A 64 0.36 -13.54 5.97
C HIS A 64 0.57 -13.00 4.56
N VAL A 65 -0.32 -13.38 3.66
CA VAL A 65 -0.34 -12.91 2.27
C VAL A 65 -1.35 -11.78 2.15
N ILE A 66 -0.98 -10.72 1.45
CA ILE A 66 -1.83 -9.57 1.15
C ILE A 66 -1.83 -9.41 -0.37
N LEU A 67 -2.99 -9.55 -0.99
CA LEU A 67 -3.21 -9.32 -2.40
C LEU A 67 -4.06 -8.05 -2.56
N SER A 68 -3.48 -7.02 -3.18
CA SER A 68 -4.15 -5.76 -3.46
C SER A 68 -4.54 -5.68 -4.92
N LEU A 69 -5.83 -5.55 -5.22
CA LEU A 69 -6.30 -5.36 -6.59
C LEU A 69 -5.98 -3.95 -7.10
N ALA A 70 -5.97 -3.77 -8.42
CA ALA A 70 -5.74 -2.45 -8.97
C ALA A 70 -6.93 -1.52 -8.66
N PRO A 71 -6.73 -0.20 -8.56
CA PRO A 71 -7.87 0.73 -8.53
C PRO A 71 -8.77 0.50 -9.76
N GLY A 72 -10.06 0.33 -9.52
CA GLY A 72 -11.07 0.09 -10.57
C GLY A 72 -11.42 -1.38 -10.77
N ASP A 73 -10.55 -2.33 -10.42
CA ASP A 73 -10.90 -3.75 -10.42
C ASP A 73 -11.96 -4.00 -9.33
N LYS A 74 -13.15 -4.43 -9.74
CA LYS A 74 -14.21 -4.88 -8.82
C LYS A 74 -14.46 -6.36 -9.08
N VAL A 75 -14.07 -7.19 -8.13
CA VAL A 75 -14.30 -8.64 -8.22
C VAL A 75 -15.36 -9.08 -7.21
N ARG A 76 -16.18 -10.03 -7.63
CA ARG A 76 -17.19 -10.67 -6.77
C ARG A 76 -16.53 -11.53 -5.68
N PRO A 77 -17.18 -11.72 -4.50
CA PRO A 77 -16.63 -12.50 -3.39
C PRO A 77 -16.11 -13.89 -3.80
N GLY A 78 -16.86 -14.66 -4.58
CA GLY A 78 -16.43 -16.00 -5.02
C GLY A 78 -15.15 -16.00 -5.88
N LEU A 79 -14.87 -14.93 -6.63
CA LEU A 79 -13.60 -14.80 -7.35
C LEU A 79 -12.44 -14.46 -6.39
N LYS A 80 -12.70 -13.67 -5.34
CA LYS A 80 -11.68 -13.41 -4.31
C LYS A 80 -11.32 -14.69 -3.57
N GLU A 81 -12.31 -15.50 -3.25
CA GLU A 81 -12.12 -16.81 -2.63
C GLU A 81 -11.29 -17.73 -3.53
N ALA A 82 -11.64 -17.86 -4.80
CA ALA A 82 -10.87 -18.67 -5.76
C ALA A 82 -9.40 -18.20 -5.88
N ILE A 83 -9.17 -16.88 -5.96
CA ILE A 83 -7.82 -16.31 -5.96
C ILE A 83 -7.07 -16.65 -4.66
N ALA A 84 -7.75 -16.65 -3.51
CA ALA A 84 -7.13 -16.98 -2.23
C ALA A 84 -6.71 -18.46 -2.16
N GLN A 85 -7.58 -19.37 -2.58
CA GLN A 85 -7.28 -20.81 -2.64
C GLN A 85 -6.12 -21.10 -3.59
N GLU A 86 -6.13 -20.56 -4.82
CA GLU A 86 -5.02 -20.72 -5.76
C GLU A 86 -3.70 -20.12 -5.23
N CYS A 87 -3.78 -19.05 -4.42
CA CYS A 87 -2.61 -18.49 -3.79
C CYS A 87 -2.01 -19.44 -2.74
N ALA A 88 -2.86 -20.10 -1.95
CA ALA A 88 -2.44 -21.10 -0.97
C ALA A 88 -1.78 -22.31 -1.65
N GLU A 89 -2.34 -22.79 -2.76
CA GLU A 89 -1.75 -23.84 -3.59
C GLU A 89 -0.39 -23.41 -4.16
N ASN A 90 -0.33 -22.23 -4.79
CA ASN A 90 0.89 -21.72 -5.41
C ASN A 90 2.03 -21.55 -4.40
N LEU A 91 1.73 -21.21 -3.15
CA LEU A 91 2.72 -21.04 -2.08
C LEU A 91 2.93 -22.33 -1.25
N GLY A 92 2.26 -23.43 -1.60
CA GLY A 92 2.46 -24.73 -1.00
C GLY A 92 1.89 -24.90 0.40
N PHE A 93 0.81 -24.18 0.75
CA PHE A 93 0.13 -24.32 2.04
C PHE A 93 -1.38 -24.59 1.94
N ALA A 94 -1.88 -25.04 0.78
CA ALA A 94 -3.29 -25.36 0.60
C ALA A 94 -3.81 -26.46 1.55
N ASP A 95 -2.94 -27.38 1.97
CA ASP A 95 -3.23 -28.44 2.94
C ASP A 95 -3.00 -28.01 4.40
N CYS A 96 -2.50 -26.78 4.64
CA CYS A 96 -2.34 -26.23 5.98
C CYS A 96 -3.63 -25.57 6.48
N GLN A 97 -3.70 -25.33 7.78
CA GLN A 97 -4.73 -24.44 8.33
C GLN A 97 -4.54 -23.00 7.82
N TYR A 98 -5.55 -22.42 7.19
CA TYR A 98 -5.54 -21.02 6.78
C TYR A 98 -6.96 -20.44 6.68
N LEU A 99 -7.06 -19.11 6.72
CA LEU A 99 -8.29 -18.40 6.36
C LEU A 99 -8.00 -17.26 5.37
N ALA A 100 -9.00 -16.89 4.58
CA ALA A 100 -8.96 -15.73 3.71
C ALA A 100 -10.01 -14.70 4.11
N ILE A 101 -9.60 -13.44 4.13
CA ILE A 101 -10.41 -12.30 4.56
C ILE A 101 -10.40 -11.28 3.42
N SER A 102 -11.58 -10.86 2.99
CA SER A 102 -11.75 -9.73 2.09
C SER A 102 -11.88 -8.44 2.92
N HIS A 103 -11.03 -7.46 2.63
CA HIS A 103 -11.27 -6.08 3.05
C HIS A 103 -11.75 -5.25 1.87
N ASN A 104 -12.78 -4.44 2.11
CA ASN A 104 -13.28 -3.45 1.16
C ASN A 104 -12.89 -2.02 1.57
N ASP A 105 -11.83 -1.87 2.38
CA ASP A 105 -11.39 -0.56 2.85
C ASP A 105 -10.58 0.18 1.79
N THR A 106 -11.00 1.41 1.46
CA THR A 106 -10.37 2.31 0.48
C THR A 106 -10.49 1.88 -0.99
N GLN A 107 -9.90 2.65 -1.91
CA GLN A 107 -10.07 2.53 -3.36
C GLN A 107 -9.63 1.19 -3.98
N HIS A 108 -9.11 0.27 -3.17
CA HIS A 108 -8.58 -1.02 -3.60
C HIS A 108 -9.20 -2.13 -2.75
N GLN A 109 -9.70 -3.17 -3.40
CA GLN A 109 -10.08 -4.38 -2.68
C GLN A 109 -8.82 -5.16 -2.28
N HIS A 110 -8.79 -5.64 -1.04
CA HIS A 110 -7.68 -6.40 -0.50
C HIS A 110 -8.15 -7.81 -0.09
N ILE A 111 -7.28 -8.79 -0.33
CA ILE A 111 -7.45 -10.15 0.17
C ILE A 111 -6.29 -10.44 1.12
N HIS A 112 -6.61 -10.73 2.38
CA HIS A 112 -5.66 -11.18 3.38
C HIS A 112 -5.78 -12.69 3.53
N ILE A 113 -4.68 -13.41 3.43
CA ILE A 113 -4.63 -14.86 3.64
C ILE A 113 -3.70 -15.12 4.80
N ILE A 114 -4.22 -15.70 5.87
CA ILE A 114 -3.45 -16.00 7.09
C ILE A 114 -3.38 -17.51 7.19
N GLY A 115 -2.17 -18.06 7.04
CA GLY A 115 -1.91 -19.50 7.12
C GLY A 115 -0.96 -19.85 8.25
N ASN A 116 -1.11 -21.07 8.76
CA ASN A 116 -0.15 -21.71 9.64
C ASN A 116 0.93 -22.39 8.80
N ARG A 117 2.19 -22.01 9.03
CA ARG A 117 3.34 -22.68 8.41
C ARG A 117 3.64 -24.02 9.04
N VAL A 118 3.11 -24.31 10.22
CA VAL A 118 3.21 -25.63 10.85
C VAL A 118 2.09 -26.50 10.28
N ARG A 119 2.47 -27.60 9.62
CA ARG A 119 1.56 -28.63 9.16
C ARG A 119 1.10 -29.51 10.32
N TYR A 120 0.02 -30.27 10.13
CA TYR A 120 -0.43 -31.27 11.12
C TYR A 120 0.62 -32.32 11.48
N ASN A 121 1.57 -32.60 10.59
CA ASN A 121 2.71 -33.49 10.87
C ASN A 121 3.94 -32.77 11.48
N GLY A 122 3.80 -31.52 11.93
CA GLY A 122 4.88 -30.70 12.50
C GLY A 122 5.88 -30.14 11.47
N LYS A 123 5.83 -30.54 10.20
CA LYS A 123 6.71 -29.99 9.16
C LYS A 123 6.38 -28.53 8.88
N THR A 124 7.38 -27.79 8.43
CA THR A 124 7.26 -26.35 8.15
C THR A 124 7.07 -26.08 6.66
N VAL A 125 6.12 -25.23 6.30
CA VAL A 125 6.02 -24.63 4.98
C VAL A 125 7.21 -23.70 4.77
N SER A 126 8.01 -23.97 3.75
CA SER A 126 9.16 -23.13 3.40
C SER A 126 8.72 -21.71 3.06
N ASP A 127 9.48 -20.71 3.52
CA ASP A 127 9.32 -19.32 3.11
C ASP A 127 10.32 -18.89 2.03
N SER A 128 11.09 -19.85 1.52
CA SER A 128 12.07 -19.63 0.47
C SER A 128 11.41 -19.20 -0.83
N ASN A 129 11.98 -18.17 -1.48
CA ASN A 129 11.49 -17.65 -2.76
C ASN A 129 10.04 -17.17 -2.77
N ASN A 130 9.34 -17.09 -1.64
CA ASN A 130 7.94 -16.66 -1.54
C ASN A 130 7.68 -15.34 -2.28
N TYR A 131 8.65 -14.43 -2.23
CA TYR A 131 8.60 -13.19 -2.98
C TYR A 131 8.55 -13.38 -4.52
N ARG A 132 9.41 -14.24 -5.11
CA ARG A 132 9.37 -14.53 -6.55
C ARG A 132 8.07 -15.25 -6.92
N GLN A 133 7.63 -16.17 -6.06
CA GLN A 133 6.39 -16.92 -6.24
C GLN A 133 5.18 -15.98 -6.28
N ILE A 134 5.07 -15.03 -5.34
CA ILE A 134 3.89 -14.14 -5.27
C ILE A 134 3.84 -13.16 -6.45
N VAL A 135 4.98 -12.67 -6.92
CA VAL A 135 5.00 -11.79 -8.10
C VAL A 135 4.55 -12.52 -9.36
N ARG A 136 5.05 -13.75 -9.57
CA ARG A 136 4.61 -14.59 -10.69
C ARG A 136 3.12 -14.91 -10.59
N PHE A 137 2.67 -15.27 -9.39
CA PHE A 137 1.25 -15.51 -9.10
C PHE A 137 0.40 -14.29 -9.46
N CYS A 138 0.78 -13.08 -9.05
CA CYS A 138 0.00 -11.88 -9.37
C CYS A 138 -0.15 -11.65 -10.88
N ARG A 139 0.90 -11.85 -11.66
CA ARG A 139 0.84 -11.70 -13.13
C ARG A 139 0.00 -12.79 -13.76
N LYS A 140 0.09 -14.03 -13.26
CA LYS A 140 -0.75 -15.15 -13.69
C LYS A 140 -2.24 -14.87 -13.45
N MET A 141 -2.60 -14.37 -12.27
CA MET A 141 -3.99 -14.08 -11.92
C MET A 141 -4.56 -12.91 -12.71
N GLU A 142 -3.76 -11.87 -12.99
CA GLU A 142 -4.19 -10.78 -13.87
C GLU A 142 -4.56 -11.27 -15.26
N GLN A 143 -3.74 -12.16 -15.84
CA GLN A 143 -4.04 -12.76 -17.14
C GLN A 143 -5.25 -13.69 -17.07
N LYS A 144 -5.28 -14.60 -16.09
CA LYS A 144 -6.33 -15.62 -15.94
C LYS A 144 -7.72 -15.00 -15.76
N TYR A 145 -7.81 -13.91 -14.98
CA TYR A 145 -9.07 -13.29 -14.61
C TYR A 145 -9.33 -11.93 -15.26
N ASN A 146 -8.54 -11.59 -16.29
CA ASN A 146 -8.62 -10.32 -17.00
C ASN A 146 -8.63 -9.10 -16.07
N LEU A 147 -7.77 -9.13 -15.04
CA LEU A 147 -7.61 -8.03 -14.09
C LEU A 147 -6.60 -7.02 -14.61
N THR A 148 -6.70 -5.78 -14.13
CA THR A 148 -5.78 -4.72 -14.52
C THR A 148 -4.34 -5.07 -14.16
N LYS A 149 -3.50 -5.12 -15.19
CA LYS A 149 -2.06 -5.33 -15.04
C LYS A 149 -1.42 -4.14 -14.37
N VAL A 150 -0.75 -4.37 -13.25
CA VAL A 150 0.04 -3.33 -12.57
C VAL A 150 1.52 -3.60 -12.67
N LEU A 151 2.33 -2.54 -12.61
CA LEU A 151 3.78 -2.68 -12.54
C LEU A 151 4.17 -3.34 -11.20
N ASN A 152 5.10 -4.29 -11.24
CA ASN A 152 5.73 -4.84 -10.02
C ASN A 152 6.29 -3.69 -9.18
N PRO A 153 6.28 -3.69 -7.84
CA PRO A 153 6.98 -2.66 -7.07
C PRO A 153 8.45 -2.44 -7.51
N ARG A 154 9.05 -1.26 -7.27
CA ARG A 154 10.42 -0.99 -7.75
C ARG A 154 11.47 -1.93 -7.17
N ARG A 155 11.40 -2.18 -5.86
CA ARG A 155 12.28 -3.11 -5.10
C ARG A 155 12.33 -4.55 -5.65
N TYR A 156 11.49 -4.84 -6.64
CA TYR A 156 11.22 -6.15 -7.23
C TYR A 156 11.68 -6.25 -8.68
N LEU A 157 12.20 -5.15 -9.24
CA LEU A 157 12.84 -5.09 -10.54
C LEU A 157 14.36 -5.32 -10.43
N SER A 158 15.00 -5.71 -11.53
CA SER A 158 16.47 -5.71 -11.63
C SER A 158 17.03 -4.30 -11.42
N SER A 159 18.29 -4.18 -11.01
CA SER A 159 18.94 -2.89 -10.75
C SER A 159 18.82 -1.93 -11.93
N VAL A 160 18.96 -2.43 -13.17
CA VAL A 160 18.75 -1.65 -14.40
C VAL A 160 17.31 -1.12 -14.51
N ASN A 161 16.32 -1.99 -14.30
CA ASN A 161 14.91 -1.62 -14.40
C ASN A 161 14.42 -0.74 -13.23
N GLN A 162 15.14 -0.70 -12.11
CA GLN A 162 14.86 0.22 -10.99
C GLN A 162 15.18 1.68 -11.34
N LEU A 163 16.19 1.91 -12.19
CA LEU A 163 16.64 3.23 -12.61
C LEU A 163 15.70 3.85 -13.66
N ILE A 164 14.94 3.04 -14.39
CA ILE A 164 13.96 3.52 -15.36
C ILE A 164 12.87 4.31 -14.61
N PRO A 165 12.69 5.62 -14.90
CA PRO A 165 11.62 6.40 -14.32
C PRO A 165 10.27 5.78 -14.66
N ARG A 166 9.42 5.57 -13.66
CA ARG A 166 8.03 5.23 -13.91
C ARG A 166 7.28 6.53 -14.09
N GLU A 167 6.72 6.72 -15.27
CA GLU A 167 5.78 7.81 -15.48
C GLU A 167 4.46 7.46 -14.80
N ASP A 168 4.26 8.06 -13.62
CA ASP A 168 2.96 8.12 -12.99
C ASP A 168 2.34 9.46 -13.41
N GLN A 169 1.46 9.43 -14.40
CA GLN A 169 0.84 10.63 -14.96
C GLN A 169 0.13 11.47 -13.89
N ARG A 170 -0.52 10.83 -12.88
CA ARG A 170 -1.16 11.57 -11.78
C ARG A 170 -0.13 12.32 -10.95
N LYS A 171 0.96 11.67 -10.58
CA LYS A 171 2.05 12.32 -9.84
C LYS A 171 2.71 13.41 -10.69
N ASN A 172 2.86 13.22 -11.98
CA ASN A 172 3.41 14.24 -12.87
C ASN A 172 2.50 15.47 -12.96
N ILE A 173 1.18 15.29 -13.07
CA ILE A 173 0.20 16.38 -13.03
C ILE A 173 0.27 17.10 -11.68
N LEU A 174 0.30 16.36 -10.57
CA LEU A 174 0.44 16.93 -9.23
C LEU A 174 1.75 17.72 -9.08
N LYS A 175 2.88 17.18 -9.54
CA LYS A 175 4.18 17.88 -9.50
C LYS A 175 4.13 19.20 -10.28
N ARG A 176 3.49 19.21 -11.47
CA ARG A 176 3.30 20.45 -12.25
C ARG A 176 2.44 21.45 -11.50
N ALA A 177 1.34 21.01 -10.87
CA ALA A 177 0.48 21.86 -10.06
C ALA A 177 1.23 22.45 -8.86
N ILE A 178 2.00 21.63 -8.13
CA ILE A 178 2.84 22.09 -7.00
C ILE A 178 3.89 23.10 -7.48
N SER A 179 4.60 22.80 -8.57
CA SER A 179 5.61 23.73 -9.11
C SER A 179 5.02 25.08 -9.51
N ARG A 180 3.83 25.11 -10.11
CA ARG A 180 3.13 26.36 -10.42
C ARG A 180 2.71 27.09 -9.16
N ALA A 181 2.10 26.40 -8.20
CA ALA A 181 1.71 26.99 -6.92
C ALA A 181 2.91 27.56 -6.15
N LEU A 182 4.08 26.91 -6.20
CA LEU A 182 5.32 27.41 -5.57
C LEU A 182 5.84 28.70 -6.21
N GLN A 183 5.62 28.91 -7.51
CA GLN A 183 6.05 30.13 -8.20
C GLN A 183 5.17 31.34 -7.87
N GLU A 184 3.89 31.10 -7.56
CA GLU A 184 2.89 32.13 -7.29
C GLU A 184 2.70 32.40 -5.79
N ALA A 185 2.99 31.42 -4.93
CA ALA A 185 2.80 31.52 -3.50
C ALA A 185 3.79 32.48 -2.85
N LYS A 186 3.27 33.36 -2.00
CA LYS A 186 4.06 34.28 -1.16
C LYS A 186 4.40 33.68 0.20
N ASP A 187 3.62 32.71 0.64
CA ASP A 187 3.75 32.05 1.92
C ASP A 187 3.10 30.66 1.85
N LEU A 188 3.20 29.89 2.94
CA LEU A 188 2.60 28.57 2.97
C LEU A 188 1.06 28.62 2.81
N ASN A 189 0.39 29.63 3.34
CA ASN A 189 -1.08 29.71 3.29
C ASN A 189 -1.62 29.97 1.88
N SER A 190 -0.97 30.87 1.14
CA SER A 190 -1.24 31.13 -0.28
C SER A 190 -0.93 29.89 -1.12
N PHE A 191 0.16 29.18 -0.86
CA PHE A 191 0.43 27.88 -1.49
C PHE A 191 -0.70 26.87 -1.28
N LEU A 192 -1.16 26.69 -0.04
CA LEU A 192 -2.26 25.76 0.27
C LEU A 192 -3.55 26.16 -0.46
N SER A 193 -3.81 27.46 -0.57
CA SER A 193 -4.98 28.00 -1.26
C SER A 193 -4.92 27.75 -2.77
N LEU A 194 -3.76 27.94 -3.39
CA LEU A 194 -3.51 27.66 -4.81
C LEU A 194 -3.63 26.16 -5.14
N MET A 195 -3.17 25.30 -4.23
CA MET A 195 -3.36 23.85 -4.39
C MET A 195 -4.84 23.46 -4.30
N LYS A 196 -5.60 24.12 -3.42
CA LYS A 196 -7.05 23.94 -3.30
C LYS A 196 -7.80 24.39 -4.55
N SER A 197 -7.47 25.55 -5.11
CA SER A 197 -8.05 26.03 -6.38
C SER A 197 -7.67 25.15 -7.57
N SER A 198 -6.49 24.51 -7.52
CA SER A 198 -6.04 23.52 -8.51
C SER A 198 -6.70 22.14 -8.34
N GLY A 199 -7.70 22.00 -7.47
CA GLY A 199 -8.49 20.78 -7.31
C GLY A 199 -7.92 19.75 -6.33
N TYR A 200 -6.95 20.13 -5.48
CA TYR A 200 -6.37 19.24 -4.47
C TYR A 200 -6.80 19.64 -3.05
N THR A 201 -7.26 18.67 -2.27
CA THR A 201 -7.30 18.84 -0.81
C THR A 201 -5.91 18.60 -0.25
N VAL A 202 -5.46 19.48 0.64
CA VAL A 202 -4.14 19.36 1.27
C VAL A 202 -4.30 19.01 2.74
N ASP A 203 -3.66 17.92 3.16
CA ASP A 203 -3.64 17.43 4.53
C ASP A 203 -2.26 17.74 5.15
N LYS A 204 -2.26 18.65 6.13
CA LYS A 204 -1.05 19.11 6.82
C LYS A 204 -1.01 18.57 8.25
N GLY A 205 -0.10 17.63 8.50
CA GLY A 205 0.23 17.12 9.83
C GLY A 205 1.71 17.34 10.13
N ARG A 206 2.42 16.29 10.58
CA ARG A 206 3.90 16.28 10.67
C ARG A 206 4.60 16.42 9.30
N GLY A 207 3.86 16.25 8.21
CA GLY A 207 4.30 16.49 6.85
C GLY A 207 3.13 17.00 6.03
N ILE A 208 3.21 16.86 4.71
CA ILE A 208 2.17 17.30 3.78
C ILE A 208 1.74 16.16 2.85
N ALA A 209 0.45 16.08 2.56
CA ALA A 209 -0.10 15.18 1.55
C ALA A 209 -1.15 15.88 0.71
N PHE A 210 -1.25 15.45 -0.55
CA PHE A 210 -2.16 16.00 -1.54
C PHE A 210 -3.17 14.92 -1.92
N ILE A 211 -4.44 15.28 -1.91
CA ILE A 211 -5.56 14.39 -2.21
C ILE A 211 -6.28 14.98 -3.43
N ASP A 212 -6.32 14.22 -4.51
CA ASP A 212 -7.00 14.64 -5.74
C ASP A 212 -8.52 14.42 -5.71
N ALA A 213 -9.20 14.80 -6.78
CA ALA A 213 -10.65 14.67 -6.92
C ALA A 213 -11.18 13.24 -6.75
N GLN A 214 -10.38 12.23 -7.11
CA GLN A 214 -10.74 10.82 -6.90
C GLN A 214 -10.36 10.31 -5.51
N LYS A 215 -9.96 11.19 -4.59
CA LYS A 215 -9.56 10.88 -3.20
C LYS A 215 -8.25 10.10 -3.07
N VAL A 216 -7.40 10.07 -4.09
CA VAL A 216 -6.08 9.42 -3.98
C VAL A 216 -5.14 10.31 -3.20
N ARG A 217 -4.57 9.80 -2.10
CA ARG A 217 -3.64 10.52 -1.24
C ARG A 217 -2.19 10.26 -1.65
N THR A 218 -1.46 11.31 -2.01
CA THR A 218 -0.01 11.27 -2.31
C THR A 218 0.77 12.02 -1.24
N LYS A 219 1.78 11.38 -0.62
CA LYS A 219 2.65 12.05 0.36
C LYS A 219 3.63 12.97 -0.36
N GLY A 220 3.79 14.20 0.09
CA GLY A 220 4.72 15.17 -0.52
C GLY A 220 6.16 14.67 -0.59
N SER A 221 6.64 14.03 0.49
CA SER A 221 7.99 13.43 0.53
C SER A 221 8.21 12.31 -0.50
N GLU A 222 7.16 11.61 -0.93
CA GLU A 222 7.26 10.56 -1.96
C GLU A 222 7.54 11.14 -3.35
N ILE A 223 7.20 12.41 -3.57
CA ILE A 223 7.35 13.11 -4.85
C ILE A 223 8.41 14.22 -4.82
N GLY A 224 9.17 14.34 -3.74
CA GLY A 224 10.22 15.35 -3.58
C GLY A 224 9.73 16.72 -3.11
N TYR A 225 8.48 16.82 -2.66
CA TYR A 225 7.87 18.05 -2.16
C TYR A 225 7.44 17.86 -0.70
N SER A 226 8.42 17.59 0.17
CA SER A 226 8.15 17.56 1.62
C SER A 226 7.68 18.92 2.12
N LEU A 227 7.03 18.97 3.29
CA LEU A 227 6.55 20.24 3.86
C LEU A 227 7.71 21.23 4.03
N GLN A 228 8.84 20.75 4.58
CA GLN A 228 10.05 21.53 4.74
C GLN A 228 10.57 22.05 3.40
N ASN A 229 10.69 21.19 2.37
CA ASN A 229 11.20 21.65 1.07
C ASN A 229 10.29 22.67 0.40
N ILE A 230 8.97 22.57 0.59
CA ILE A 230 8.01 23.58 0.10
C ILE A 230 8.25 24.92 0.79
N GLN A 231 8.36 24.93 2.13
CA GLN A 231 8.61 26.15 2.90
C GLN A 231 9.94 26.81 2.51
N GLU A 232 11.03 26.04 2.49
CA GLU A 232 12.36 26.49 2.06
C GLU A 232 12.34 27.03 0.63
N THR A 233 11.57 26.41 -0.27
CA THR A 233 11.47 26.86 -1.66
C THR A 233 10.72 28.19 -1.77
N ILE A 234 9.63 28.37 -1.04
CA ILE A 234 8.86 29.63 -1.01
C ILE A 234 9.74 30.75 -0.47
N GLU A 235 10.43 30.54 0.67
CA GLU A 235 11.35 31.51 1.25
C GLU A 235 12.45 31.90 0.26
N ARG A 236 13.08 30.91 -0.39
CA ARG A 236 14.12 31.17 -1.39
C ARG A 236 13.60 31.94 -2.61
N LEU A 237 12.39 31.65 -3.08
CA LEU A 237 11.79 32.34 -4.24
C LEU A 237 11.40 33.78 -3.90
N ASN A 238 10.86 34.02 -2.71
CA ASN A 238 10.59 35.37 -2.21
C ASN A 238 11.88 36.19 -2.10
N ASN A 239 12.94 35.62 -1.52
CA ASN A 239 14.22 36.30 -1.37
C ASN A 239 14.86 36.65 -2.73
N ARG A 240 14.64 35.84 -3.77
CA ARG A 240 15.09 36.16 -5.14
C ARG A 240 14.28 37.28 -5.79
N GLN A 241 12.99 37.41 -5.50
CA GLN A 241 12.17 38.51 -6.00
C GLN A 241 12.57 39.86 -5.39
N ILE A 242 13.10 39.88 -4.17
CA ILE A 242 13.58 41.09 -3.48
C ILE A 242 14.88 41.64 -4.10
N ILE A 243 15.70 40.80 -4.75
CA ILE A 243 17.05 41.17 -5.26
C ILE A 243 17.04 41.54 -6.77
N SER A 244 15.87 41.76 -7.40
CA SER A 244 15.85 42.26 -8.79
C SER A 244 16.19 43.77 -8.82
N PRO A 245 17.18 44.24 -9.60
CA PRO A 245 17.66 45.62 -9.52
C PRO A 245 16.66 46.60 -10.15
N ARG A 246 16.01 47.41 -9.30
CA ARG A 246 15.39 48.67 -9.71
C ARG A 246 16.42 49.80 -9.56
N GLN A 247 16.66 50.48 -10.68
CA GLN A 247 17.14 51.86 -10.84
C GLN A 247 18.65 52.13 -10.68
N TYR A 248 19.37 52.11 -11.81
CA TYR A 248 20.25 53.24 -12.15
C TYR A 248 19.42 54.23 -12.97
N ARG A 249 18.78 55.18 -12.28
CA ARG A 249 18.33 56.44 -12.87
C ARG A 249 19.15 57.56 -12.24
N GLY A 250 20.01 58.17 -13.06
CA GLY A 250 20.44 59.56 -12.90
C GLY A 250 21.79 59.79 -12.24
N ILE A 251 22.83 59.94 -13.06
CA ILE A 251 23.79 61.05 -12.91
C ILE A 251 24.00 61.65 -14.31
N ARG A 252 23.76 62.96 -14.39
CA ARG A 252 23.90 63.85 -15.55
C ARG A 252 25.33 63.89 -16.08
N ILE A 253 25.48 64.12 -17.39
CA ILE A 253 26.24 65.27 -17.92
C ILE A 253 25.39 65.88 -19.03
#